data_AF-A0A3C2APS5-F1
#
_entry.id   AF-A0A3C2APS5-F1
#
_cell.length_a   1.000
_cell.length_b   1.000
_cell.length_c   1.000
_cell.angle_alpha   90.00
_cell.angle_beta   90.00
_cell.angle_gamma   90.00
#
_symmetry.space_group_name_H-M   'P 1'
#
loop_
_entity.id
_entity.type
_entity.pdbx_description
1 polymer ?
#
loop_
_entity_poly.entity_id
_entity_poly.type
_entity_poly.pdbx_seq_one_letter_code
_entity_poly.pdbx_strand_id
1 'polypeptide(L)'
;MQKQHAFYQLAEGGTYVKTNVSDTLYIDAKDYDLLEFSDDRSKVVLKEKVKAVYWKDAKQEAATSQSLVEGRELAVLLDYGRTGSTIETPRLESTFWSVLKASPIALMNAAFRPFPWEIRSPFMALSGLENILIVLLLVLAIVGVFRGVAVSVSPVFYVAISFALVILILTGLVTPVVGAIVRYKVPALPFLVCALLALADTEWLEREVESYRKRR
;
A
#
# COMPACT_ATOMS: atom_id res chain seq x y z
N MET A 1 -6.11 -12.28 11.03
CA MET A 1 -4.73 -12.74 11.37
C MET A 1 -4.12 -13.56 10.24
N GLN A 2 -4.37 -14.87 10.13
CA GLN A 2 -3.74 -15.74 9.13
C GLN A 2 -3.92 -15.28 7.66
N LYS A 3 -5.10 -14.76 7.29
CA LYS A 3 -5.35 -14.28 5.91
C LYS A 3 -4.57 -13.02 5.54
N GLN A 4 -4.39 -12.08 6.46
CA GLN A 4 -3.61 -10.86 6.21
C GLN A 4 -2.11 -11.19 6.14
N HIS A 5 -1.63 -12.05 7.04
CA HIS A 5 -0.23 -12.49 7.03
C HIS A 5 0.11 -13.27 5.75
N ALA A 6 -0.79 -14.14 5.29
CA ALA A 6 -0.64 -14.83 4.01
C ALA A 6 -0.61 -13.85 2.83
N PHE A 7 -1.45 -12.81 2.85
CA PHE A 7 -1.46 -11.78 1.82
C PHE A 7 -0.18 -10.93 1.84
N TYR A 8 0.36 -10.66 3.03
CA TYR A 8 1.63 -9.94 3.21
C TYR A 8 2.82 -10.74 2.64
N GLN A 9 2.89 -12.05 2.91
CA GLN A 9 3.91 -12.94 2.33
C GLN A 9 3.80 -13.02 0.79
N LEU A 10 2.58 -13.15 0.27
CA LEU A 10 2.33 -13.09 -1.17
C LEU A 10 2.75 -11.74 -1.78
N ALA A 11 2.55 -10.65 -1.03
CA ALA A 11 2.89 -9.31 -1.46
C ALA A 11 4.39 -9.04 -1.46
N GLU A 12 5.18 -9.62 -0.55
CA GLU A 12 6.66 -9.55 -0.52
C GLU A 12 7.36 -10.44 -1.55
N GLY A 13 6.64 -11.46 -2.06
CA GLY A 13 7.15 -12.38 -3.09
C GLY A 13 7.87 -13.58 -2.49
N GLY A 14 9.00 -13.96 -3.09
CA GLY A 14 9.82 -15.11 -2.67
C GLY A 14 9.84 -16.27 -3.67
N THR A 15 10.70 -17.24 -3.39
CA THR A 15 11.03 -18.33 -4.31
C THR A 15 10.59 -19.68 -3.74
N TYR A 16 9.90 -20.44 -4.56
CA TYR A 16 9.33 -21.74 -4.23
C TYR A 16 10.18 -22.82 -4.88
N VAL A 17 10.66 -23.73 -4.06
CA VAL A 17 11.68 -24.67 -4.44
C VAL A 17 11.24 -26.08 -4.09
N LYS A 18 11.44 -27.03 -5.01
CA LYS A 18 11.09 -28.44 -4.81
C LYS A 18 12.26 -29.17 -4.15
N THR A 19 11.98 -29.93 -3.09
CA THR A 19 12.93 -30.92 -2.57
C THR A 19 12.67 -32.30 -3.20
N ASN A 20 13.66 -33.19 -3.18
CA ASN A 20 13.58 -34.54 -3.78
C ASN A 20 12.44 -35.43 -3.22
N VAL A 21 11.78 -35.01 -2.14
CA VAL A 21 10.73 -35.73 -1.43
C VAL A 21 9.46 -34.90 -1.43
N SER A 22 8.77 -34.76 -2.59
CA SER A 22 7.38 -34.24 -2.75
C SER A 22 6.96 -32.94 -2.04
N ASP A 23 7.88 -32.26 -1.37
CA ASP A 23 7.61 -31.14 -0.48
C ASP A 23 8.19 -29.86 -1.08
N THR A 24 7.39 -28.81 -1.02
CA THR A 24 7.75 -27.48 -1.49
C THR A 24 8.27 -26.66 -0.32
N LEU A 25 9.47 -26.13 -0.47
CA LEU A 25 10.09 -25.19 0.45
C LEU A 25 9.88 -23.77 -0.10
N TYR A 26 9.55 -22.85 0.81
CA TYR A 26 9.44 -21.42 0.56
C TYR A 26 10.68 -20.74 1.13
N ILE A 27 11.33 -19.94 0.29
CA ILE A 27 12.43 -19.05 0.66
C ILE A 27 11.88 -17.63 0.72
N ASP A 28 12.10 -16.96 1.85
CA ASP A 28 11.67 -15.59 2.09
C ASP A 28 12.33 -14.63 1.09
N ALA A 29 11.58 -13.63 0.63
CA ALA A 29 12.07 -12.60 -0.29
C ALA A 29 13.29 -11.84 0.26
N LYS A 30 13.48 -11.79 1.59
CA LYS A 30 14.67 -11.20 2.22
C LYS A 30 15.96 -11.93 1.87
N ASP A 31 15.91 -13.23 1.72
CA ASP A 31 17.09 -14.06 1.42
C ASP A 31 17.33 -14.21 -0.10
N TYR A 32 16.57 -13.46 -0.93
CA TYR A 32 16.65 -13.55 -2.39
C TYR A 32 18.04 -13.20 -2.97
N ASP A 33 18.83 -12.35 -2.31
CA ASP A 33 20.20 -12.01 -2.76
C ASP A 33 21.19 -13.18 -2.59
N LEU A 34 20.81 -14.17 -1.79
CA LEU A 34 21.60 -15.38 -1.53
C LEU A 34 21.28 -16.49 -2.55
N LEU A 35 20.42 -16.20 -3.53
CA LEU A 35 19.97 -17.12 -4.58
C LEU A 35 20.68 -16.84 -5.91
N GLU A 36 21.41 -17.82 -6.43
CA GLU A 36 21.92 -17.82 -7.80
C GLU A 36 21.06 -18.69 -8.70
N PHE A 37 20.40 -18.07 -9.67
CA PHE A 37 19.58 -18.79 -10.64
C PHE A 37 20.43 -19.28 -11.80
N SER A 38 20.30 -20.56 -12.14
CA SER A 38 20.95 -21.21 -13.28
C SER A 38 19.89 -21.85 -14.19
N ASP A 39 20.25 -22.11 -15.46
CA ASP A 39 19.38 -22.68 -16.49
C ASP A 39 18.01 -21.98 -16.58
N ASP A 40 17.98 -20.71 -17.04
CA ASP A 40 16.74 -19.97 -17.31
C ASP A 40 15.77 -19.90 -16.11
N ARG A 41 16.33 -19.72 -14.90
CA ARG A 41 15.63 -19.71 -13.59
C ARG A 41 14.94 -21.01 -13.20
N SER A 42 15.22 -22.12 -13.88
CA SER A 42 14.67 -23.44 -13.52
C SER A 42 15.37 -24.07 -12.31
N LYS A 43 16.59 -23.62 -11.99
CA LYS A 43 17.37 -24.09 -10.83
C LYS A 43 17.89 -22.92 -10.02
N VAL A 44 18.00 -23.13 -8.71
CA VAL A 44 18.61 -22.18 -7.78
C VAL A 44 19.73 -22.85 -6.98
N VAL A 45 20.86 -22.14 -6.89
CA VAL A 45 22.02 -22.49 -6.07
C VAL A 45 22.07 -21.51 -4.89
N LEU A 46 22.20 -22.06 -3.70
CA LEU A 46 22.25 -21.27 -2.46
C LEU A 46 23.71 -20.86 -2.20
N LYS A 47 23.99 -19.56 -2.15
CA LYS A 47 25.32 -19.01 -1.81
C LYS A 47 25.69 -19.19 -0.35
N GLU A 48 24.70 -19.24 0.54
CA GLU A 48 24.89 -19.32 1.98
C GLU A 48 23.78 -20.16 2.62
N LYS A 49 23.82 -20.32 3.95
CA LYS A 49 22.75 -20.98 4.71
C LYS A 49 21.48 -20.15 4.70
N VAL A 50 20.51 -20.56 3.89
CA VAL A 50 19.19 -19.92 3.82
C VAL A 50 18.20 -20.65 4.71
N LYS A 51 17.37 -19.89 5.44
CA LYS A 51 16.27 -20.45 6.22
C LYS A 51 15.10 -20.68 5.27
N ALA A 52 14.75 -21.95 5.05
CA ALA A 52 13.58 -22.31 4.27
C ALA A 52 12.50 -22.90 5.17
N VAL A 53 11.25 -22.61 4.83
CA VAL A 53 10.07 -23.10 5.55
C VAL A 53 9.23 -23.94 4.60
N TYR A 54 8.65 -25.04 5.08
CA TYR A 54 7.70 -25.80 4.25
C TYR A 54 6.51 -24.93 3.86
N TRP A 55 6.14 -24.94 2.58
CA TRP A 55 5.02 -24.14 2.06
C TRP A 55 3.70 -24.36 2.81
N LYS A 56 3.45 -25.60 3.25
CA LYS A 56 2.26 -25.95 4.05
C LYS A 56 2.23 -25.21 5.38
N ASP A 57 3.41 -24.93 5.94
CA ASP A 57 3.59 -24.27 7.23
C ASP A 57 4.01 -22.80 7.09
N ALA A 58 4.30 -22.31 5.88
CA ALA A 58 4.68 -20.92 5.62
C ALA A 58 3.64 -19.90 6.13
N LYS A 59 2.38 -20.33 6.29
CA LYS A 59 1.29 -19.54 6.86
C LYS A 59 1.31 -19.42 8.39
N GLN A 60 2.17 -20.16 9.09
CA GLN A 60 2.27 -20.18 10.55
C GLN A 60 3.56 -19.49 11.01
N GLU A 61 3.45 -18.52 11.92
CA GLU A 61 4.61 -17.80 12.49
C GLU A 61 5.57 -18.72 13.28
N ALA A 62 5.12 -19.93 13.66
CA ALA A 62 5.87 -20.92 14.42
C ALA A 62 6.46 -22.06 13.55
N ALA A 63 6.59 -21.84 12.23
CA ALA A 63 7.07 -22.88 11.35
C ALA A 63 8.57 -23.15 11.54
N THR A 64 8.92 -24.41 11.76
CA THR A 64 10.30 -24.87 11.97
C THR A 64 11.14 -24.60 10.73
N SER A 65 11.99 -23.57 10.78
CA SER A 65 12.92 -23.24 9.71
C SER A 65 13.96 -24.33 9.56
N GLN A 66 14.03 -24.98 8.39
CA GLN A 66 15.17 -25.83 8.04
C GLN A 66 16.27 -24.96 7.43
N SER A 67 17.48 -25.07 7.98
CA SER A 67 18.66 -24.42 7.38
C SER A 67 19.10 -25.25 6.18
N LEU A 68 18.96 -24.70 4.98
CA LEU A 68 19.48 -25.33 3.77
C LEU A 68 20.99 -25.12 3.71
N VAL A 69 21.72 -26.17 3.33
CA VAL A 69 23.17 -26.16 3.23
C VAL A 69 23.59 -25.52 1.90
N GLU A 70 24.64 -24.71 1.95
CA GLU A 70 25.28 -24.02 0.83
C GLU A 70 25.64 -24.98 -0.33
N GLY A 71 25.55 -24.49 -1.56
CA GLY A 71 25.96 -25.22 -2.77
C GLY A 71 25.00 -26.29 -3.27
N ARG A 72 23.81 -26.43 -2.68
CA ARG A 72 22.79 -27.38 -3.15
C ARG A 72 21.98 -26.79 -4.31
N GLU A 73 22.02 -27.46 -5.45
CA GLU A 73 21.12 -27.18 -6.57
C GLU A 73 19.71 -27.67 -6.23
N LEU A 74 18.73 -26.77 -6.35
CA LEU A 74 17.32 -27.09 -6.14
C LEU A 74 16.48 -26.61 -7.32
N ALA A 75 15.47 -27.41 -7.69
CA ALA A 75 14.56 -27.06 -8.78
C ALA A 75 13.57 -25.99 -8.33
N VAL A 76 13.51 -24.88 -9.06
CA VAL A 76 12.57 -23.78 -8.82
C VAL A 76 11.22 -24.14 -9.42
N LEU A 77 10.18 -24.07 -8.62
CA LEU A 77 8.80 -24.27 -9.07
C LEU A 77 8.16 -22.96 -9.50
N LEU A 78 8.30 -21.92 -8.67
CA LEU A 78 7.75 -20.60 -8.91
C LEU A 78 8.68 -19.57 -8.30
N ASP A 79 9.02 -18.54 -9.05
CA ASP A 79 9.76 -17.39 -8.55
C ASP A 79 8.92 -16.13 -8.70
N TYR A 80 8.49 -15.56 -7.56
CA TYR A 80 7.81 -14.26 -7.55
C TYR A 80 8.81 -13.09 -7.47
N GLY A 81 10.11 -13.38 -7.27
CA GLY A 81 11.14 -12.36 -7.08
C GLY A 81 10.94 -11.54 -5.81
N ARG A 82 11.67 -10.41 -5.72
CA ARG A 82 11.46 -9.37 -4.72
C ARG A 82 10.48 -8.32 -5.24
N THR A 83 9.29 -8.26 -4.68
CA THR A 83 8.35 -7.17 -4.92
C THR A 83 8.68 -6.01 -3.99
N GLY A 84 9.59 -5.13 -4.44
CA GLY A 84 9.96 -3.92 -3.70
C GLY A 84 8.87 -2.83 -3.63
N SER A 85 7.60 -3.20 -3.81
CA SER A 85 6.42 -2.34 -3.76
C SER A 85 5.53 -2.62 -2.55
N THR A 86 5.99 -3.46 -1.63
CA THR A 86 5.31 -3.73 -0.36
C THR A 86 5.55 -2.60 0.64
N ILE A 87 4.49 -2.19 1.34
CA ILE A 87 4.53 -1.25 2.46
C ILE A 87 4.26 -1.98 3.76
N GLU A 88 4.88 -1.48 4.83
CA GLU A 88 4.52 -1.90 6.18
C GLU A 88 3.08 -1.50 6.46
N THR A 89 2.23 -2.51 6.62
CA THR A 89 0.84 -2.32 7.06
C THR A 89 0.76 -2.59 8.55
N PRO A 90 0.00 -1.78 9.31
CA PRO A 90 -0.15 -2.01 10.75
C PRO A 90 -0.72 -3.42 10.97
N ARG A 91 -0.10 -4.18 11.86
CA ARG A 91 -0.58 -5.53 12.22
C ARG A 91 -1.93 -5.38 12.91
N LEU A 92 -3.00 -5.87 12.28
CA LEU A 92 -4.30 -5.92 12.94
C LEU A 92 -4.28 -7.06 13.95
N GLU A 93 -4.73 -6.78 15.17
CA GLU A 93 -5.17 -7.78 16.14
C GLU A 93 -6.67 -8.05 15.97
N SER A 94 -7.18 -9.17 16.49
CA SER A 94 -8.61 -9.55 16.40
C SER A 94 -9.50 -8.73 17.34
N THR A 95 -9.21 -7.44 17.50
CA THR A 95 -9.92 -6.53 18.39
C THR A 95 -10.31 -5.27 17.63
N PHE A 96 -11.55 -4.80 17.80
CA PHE A 96 -12.04 -3.58 17.20
C PHE A 96 -11.14 -2.36 17.50
N TRP A 97 -10.57 -2.30 18.70
CA TRP A 97 -9.60 -1.28 19.11
C TRP A 97 -8.32 -1.27 18.29
N SER A 98 -7.86 -2.43 17.80
CA SER A 98 -6.67 -2.51 16.96
C SER A 98 -6.92 -1.85 15.60
N VAL A 99 -8.11 -2.07 15.02
CA VAL A 99 -8.55 -1.41 13.78
C VAL A 99 -8.57 0.10 13.95
N LEU A 100 -9.15 0.59 15.04
CA LEU A 100 -9.24 2.04 15.30
C LEU A 100 -7.86 2.69 15.48
N LYS A 101 -6.94 2.01 16.18
CA LYS A 101 -5.55 2.46 16.33
C LYS A 101 -4.76 2.44 15.01
N ALA A 102 -5.03 1.45 14.16
CA ALA A 102 -4.38 1.31 12.86
C ALA A 102 -4.94 2.26 11.78
N SER A 103 -6.16 2.75 11.97
CA SER A 103 -6.89 3.56 10.98
C SER A 103 -6.16 4.83 10.54
N PRO A 104 -5.56 5.66 11.42
CA PRO A 104 -4.87 6.89 11.01
C PRO A 104 -3.65 6.61 10.11
N ILE A 105 -2.88 5.58 10.45
CA ILE A 105 -1.71 5.16 9.67
C ILE A 105 -2.14 4.58 8.32
N ALA A 106 -3.17 3.73 8.32
CA ALA A 106 -3.75 3.18 7.11
C ALA A 106 -4.29 4.28 6.19
N LEU A 107 -4.98 5.28 6.74
CA LEU A 107 -5.49 6.43 6.00
C LEU A 107 -4.35 7.23 5.38
N MET A 108 -3.29 7.56 6.13
CA MET A 108 -2.14 8.28 5.57
C MET A 108 -1.47 7.50 4.44
N ASN A 109 -1.28 6.19 4.63
CA ASN A 109 -0.71 5.32 3.62
C ASN A 109 -1.58 5.25 2.36
N ALA A 110 -2.91 5.16 2.49
CA ALA A 110 -3.82 5.07 1.34
C ALA A 110 -4.03 6.41 0.62
N ALA A 111 -4.10 7.51 1.39
CA ALA A 111 -4.41 8.83 0.85
C ALA A 111 -3.20 9.49 0.19
N PHE A 112 -2.00 9.39 0.77
CA PHE A 112 -0.85 10.19 0.34
C PHE A 112 0.21 9.40 -0.42
N ARG A 113 0.20 8.05 -0.40
CA ARG A 113 1.10 7.24 -1.25
C ARG A 113 0.53 7.07 -2.67
N PRO A 114 1.37 6.94 -3.71
CA PRO A 114 2.83 6.89 -3.70
C PRO A 114 3.47 8.27 -3.48
N PHE A 115 4.53 8.31 -2.68
CA PHE A 115 5.36 9.52 -2.61
C PHE A 115 6.19 9.68 -3.88
N PRO A 116 6.62 10.91 -4.25
CA PRO A 116 7.42 11.14 -5.46
C PRO A 116 8.69 10.28 -5.55
N TRP A 117 9.29 9.93 -4.41
CA TRP A 117 10.49 9.08 -4.34
C TRP A 117 10.20 7.56 -4.39
N GLU A 118 8.94 7.13 -4.32
CA GLU A 118 8.53 5.72 -4.39
C GLU A 118 8.04 5.31 -5.79
N ILE A 119 8.08 6.25 -6.74
CA ILE A 119 7.59 6.05 -8.10
C ILE A 119 8.54 5.09 -8.83
N ARG A 120 8.07 3.85 -9.06
CA ARG A 120 8.77 2.83 -9.84
C ARG A 120 8.12 2.52 -11.19
N SER A 121 7.03 3.20 -11.52
CA SER A 121 6.24 2.97 -12.74
C SER A 121 5.55 4.26 -13.19
N PRO A 122 5.34 4.48 -14.51
CA PRO A 122 4.59 5.62 -15.03
C PRO A 122 3.18 5.75 -14.44
N PHE A 123 2.51 4.62 -14.17
CA PHE A 123 1.19 4.62 -13.54
C PHE A 123 1.23 5.12 -12.08
N MET A 124 2.32 4.86 -11.35
CA MET A 124 2.51 5.44 -10.02
C MET A 124 2.75 6.94 -10.08
N ALA A 125 3.42 7.44 -11.13
CA ALA A 125 3.66 8.86 -11.30
C ALA A 125 2.35 9.64 -11.49
N LEU A 126 1.42 9.10 -12.29
CA LEU A 126 0.10 9.69 -12.47
C LEU A 126 -0.67 9.77 -11.15
N SER A 127 -0.63 8.70 -10.34
CA SER A 127 -1.28 8.74 -9.03
C SER A 127 -0.58 9.66 -8.02
N GLY A 128 0.73 9.86 -8.15
CA GLY A 128 1.46 10.87 -7.38
C GLY A 128 0.97 12.28 -7.71
N LEU A 129 0.69 12.58 -8.98
CA LEU A 129 0.10 13.86 -9.42
C LEU A 129 -1.31 14.07 -8.85
N GLU A 130 -2.14 13.02 -8.86
CA GLU A 130 -3.47 13.05 -8.24
C GLU A 130 -3.39 13.40 -6.75
N ASN A 131 -2.44 12.80 -6.02
CA ASN A 131 -2.24 13.09 -4.61
C ASN A 131 -1.84 14.55 -4.36
N ILE A 132 -0.98 15.11 -5.21
CA ILE A 132 -0.59 16.53 -5.13
C ILE A 132 -1.82 17.43 -5.30
N LEU A 133 -2.70 17.11 -6.26
CA LEU A 133 -3.95 17.86 -6.47
C LEU A 133 -4.88 17.79 -5.25
N ILE A 134 -5.03 16.60 -4.66
CA ILE A 134 -5.85 16.41 -3.44
C ILE A 134 -5.27 17.19 -2.26
N VAL A 135 -3.94 17.16 -2.08
CA VAL A 135 -3.26 17.95 -1.04
C VAL A 135 -3.48 19.44 -1.26
N LEU A 136 -3.37 19.92 -2.50
CA LEU A 136 -3.65 21.31 -2.83
C LEU A 136 -5.09 21.71 -2.48
N LEU A 137 -6.07 20.89 -2.87
CA LEU A 137 -7.49 21.12 -2.53
C LEU A 137 -7.73 21.11 -1.02
N LEU A 138 -7.09 20.19 -0.29
CA LEU A 138 -7.16 20.12 1.16
C LEU A 138 -6.61 21.41 1.81
N VAL A 139 -5.46 21.90 1.35
CA VAL A 139 -4.87 23.15 1.83
C VAL A 139 -5.78 24.33 1.55
N LEU A 140 -6.35 24.43 0.34
CA LEU A 140 -7.29 25.49 -0.02
C LEU A 140 -8.54 25.47 0.86
N ALA A 141 -9.13 24.29 1.09
CA ALA A 141 -10.30 24.12 1.93
C ALA A 141 -10.00 24.54 3.38
N ILE A 142 -8.87 24.11 3.94
CA ILE A 142 -8.44 24.46 5.30
C ILE A 142 -8.22 25.97 5.43
N VAL A 143 -7.55 26.59 4.46
CA VAL A 143 -7.27 28.03 4.45
C VAL A 143 -8.56 28.85 4.37
N GLY A 144 -9.55 28.42 3.57
CA GLY A 144 -10.86 29.06 3.49
C GLY A 144 -11.60 29.03 4.83
N VAL A 145 -11.61 27.87 5.50
CA VAL A 145 -12.21 27.72 6.84
C VAL A 145 -11.53 28.63 7.87
N PHE A 146 -10.19 28.67 7.91
CA PHE A 146 -9.46 29.53 8.86
C PHE A 146 -9.65 31.03 8.61
N ARG A 147 -10.04 31.43 7.40
CA ARG A 147 -10.36 32.83 7.06
C ARG A 147 -11.77 33.25 7.47
N GLY A 148 -12.51 32.39 8.17
CA GLY A 148 -13.84 32.73 8.71
C GLY A 148 -14.93 32.73 7.64
N VAL A 149 -14.69 32.07 6.51
CA VAL A 149 -15.72 31.84 5.51
C VAL A 149 -16.77 30.90 6.13
N ALA A 150 -18.01 31.37 6.22
CA ALA A 150 -19.11 30.57 6.77
C ALA A 150 -19.43 29.43 5.79
N VAL A 151 -18.80 28.27 5.98
CA VAL A 151 -19.08 27.09 5.16
C VAL A 151 -20.41 26.49 5.61
N SER A 152 -21.43 26.57 4.76
CA SER A 152 -22.66 25.81 4.96
C SER A 152 -22.46 24.36 4.51
N VAL A 153 -22.00 23.51 5.43
CA VAL A 153 -21.76 22.10 5.15
C VAL A 153 -23.08 21.36 5.02
N SER A 154 -23.43 20.95 3.80
CA SER A 154 -24.65 20.17 3.53
C SER A 154 -24.54 18.74 4.09
N PRO A 155 -25.67 18.04 4.34
CA PRO A 155 -25.65 16.61 4.69
C PRO A 155 -24.85 15.73 3.71
N VAL A 156 -24.79 16.15 2.43
CA VAL A 156 -24.03 15.48 1.37
C VAL A 156 -22.53 15.46 1.68
N PHE A 157 -21.98 16.52 2.29
CA PHE A 157 -20.58 16.55 2.71
C PHE A 157 -20.26 15.41 3.68
N TYR A 158 -21.09 15.22 4.71
CA TYR A 158 -20.86 14.19 5.72
C TYR A 158 -20.92 12.78 5.13
N VAL A 159 -21.82 12.54 4.18
CA VAL A 159 -21.91 11.26 3.46
C VAL A 159 -20.67 11.06 2.59
N ALA A 160 -20.26 12.08 1.83
CA ALA A 160 -19.12 12.00 0.94
C ALA A 160 -17.79 11.76 1.70
N ILE A 161 -17.55 12.53 2.77
CA ILE A 161 -16.32 12.39 3.55
C ILE A 161 -16.28 11.06 4.31
N SER A 162 -17.40 10.62 4.90
CA SER A 162 -17.45 9.33 5.61
C SER A 162 -17.23 8.15 4.66
N PHE A 163 -17.85 8.18 3.47
CA PHE A 163 -17.63 7.16 2.45
C PHE A 163 -16.16 7.12 1.99
N ALA A 164 -15.58 8.28 1.68
CA ALA A 164 -14.17 8.37 1.28
C ALA A 164 -13.23 7.83 2.36
N LEU A 165 -13.44 8.23 3.62
CA LEU A 165 -12.62 7.78 4.75
C LEU A 165 -12.69 6.27 4.95
N VAL A 166 -13.89 5.67 4.90
CA VAL A 166 -14.06 4.22 5.06
C VAL A 166 -13.29 3.46 3.99
N ILE A 167 -13.43 3.85 2.71
CA ILE A 167 -12.73 3.17 1.61
C ILE A 167 -11.21 3.34 1.72
N LEU A 168 -10.72 4.53 2.07
CA LEU A 168 -9.27 4.77 2.24
C LEU A 168 -8.69 3.98 3.41
N ILE A 169 -9.38 3.95 4.55
CA ILE A 169 -8.96 3.16 5.72
C ILE A 169 -8.94 1.68 5.38
N LEU A 170 -10.01 1.14 4.79
CA LEU A 170 -10.07 -0.28 4.40
C LEU A 170 -8.97 -0.64 3.40
N THR A 171 -8.73 0.23 2.41
CA THR A 171 -7.67 0.05 1.42
C THR A 171 -6.29 -0.01 2.10
N GLY A 172 -5.99 0.92 3.01
CA GLY A 172 -4.71 0.97 3.71
C GLY A 172 -4.51 -0.14 4.75
N LEU A 173 -5.58 -0.72 5.29
CA LEU A 173 -5.51 -1.85 6.23
C LEU A 173 -5.26 -3.18 5.51
N VAL A 174 -5.89 -3.38 4.36
CA VAL A 174 -5.90 -4.68 3.67
C VAL A 174 -4.81 -4.80 2.61
N THR A 175 -4.34 -3.68 2.07
CA THR A 175 -3.49 -3.68 0.87
C THR A 175 -2.06 -3.29 1.21
N PRO A 176 -1.11 -4.25 1.24
CA PRO A 176 0.29 -3.95 1.52
C PRO A 176 1.05 -3.58 0.24
N VAL A 177 0.43 -3.52 -0.94
CA VAL A 177 1.11 -3.22 -2.21
C VAL A 177 0.73 -1.84 -2.71
N VAL A 178 1.71 -0.94 -2.91
CA VAL A 178 1.49 0.45 -3.35
C VAL A 178 0.68 0.51 -4.66
N GLY A 179 1.01 -0.31 -5.64
CA GLY A 179 0.31 -0.33 -6.93
C GLY A 179 -1.15 -0.75 -6.83
N ALA A 180 -1.52 -1.57 -5.83
CA ALA A 180 -2.89 -1.97 -5.58
C ALA A 180 -3.66 -0.90 -4.79
N ILE A 181 -3.01 -0.23 -3.83
CA ILE A 181 -3.57 0.92 -3.10
C ILE A 181 -4.05 1.98 -4.09
N VAL A 182 -3.23 2.30 -5.11
CA VAL A 182 -3.57 3.28 -6.15
C VAL A 182 -4.88 2.93 -6.86
N ARG A 183 -5.16 1.65 -7.11
CA ARG A 183 -6.38 1.21 -7.80
C ARG A 183 -7.59 1.19 -6.87
N TYR A 184 -7.39 0.79 -5.62
CA TYR A 184 -8.47 0.65 -4.65
C TYR A 184 -8.91 1.97 -4.03
N LYS A 185 -8.07 3.01 -4.06
CA LYS A 185 -8.47 4.36 -3.66
C LYS A 185 -9.29 5.10 -4.72
N VAL A 186 -9.24 4.72 -6.00
CA VAL A 186 -9.99 5.36 -7.11
C VAL A 186 -11.47 5.61 -6.77
N PRO A 187 -12.24 4.64 -6.23
CA PRO A 187 -13.64 4.89 -5.86
C PRO A 187 -13.82 5.91 -4.72
N ALA A 188 -12.82 6.11 -3.85
CA ALA A 188 -12.90 7.10 -2.76
C ALA A 188 -12.63 8.52 -3.25
N LEU A 189 -11.77 8.68 -4.26
CA LEU A 189 -11.32 9.98 -4.77
C LEU A 189 -12.45 10.93 -5.19
N PRO A 190 -13.46 10.54 -5.99
CA PRO A 190 -14.51 11.47 -6.40
C PRO A 190 -15.29 12.00 -5.20
N PHE A 191 -15.56 11.16 -4.19
CA PHE A 191 -16.24 11.59 -2.97
C PHE A 191 -15.37 12.50 -2.11
N LEU A 192 -14.06 12.21 -2.04
CA LEU A 192 -13.11 13.07 -1.35
C LEU A 192 -13.04 14.46 -2.00
N VAL A 193 -12.93 14.51 -3.33
CA VAL A 193 -12.92 15.78 -4.09
C VAL A 193 -14.22 16.55 -3.90
N CYS A 194 -15.38 15.89 -4.01
CA CYS A 194 -16.67 16.54 -3.74
C CYS A 194 -16.76 17.09 -2.32
N ALA A 195 -16.28 16.35 -1.32
CA ALA A 195 -16.26 16.81 0.07
C ALA A 195 -15.32 18.03 0.25
N LEU A 196 -14.13 17.99 -0.36
CA LEU A 196 -13.18 19.10 -0.30
C LEU A 196 -13.70 20.35 -1.03
N LEU A 197 -14.36 20.20 -2.17
CA LEU A 197 -14.99 21.31 -2.90
C LEU A 197 -16.19 21.88 -2.15
N ALA A 198 -16.99 21.05 -1.49
CA ALA A 198 -18.08 21.55 -0.64
C ALA A 198 -17.57 22.34 0.58
N LEU A 199 -16.33 22.08 1.01
CA LEU A 199 -15.67 22.79 2.10
C LEU A 199 -14.92 24.05 1.61
N ALA A 200 -14.34 23.99 0.41
CA ALA A 200 -13.68 25.13 -0.23
C ALA A 200 -14.76 26.02 -0.87
N ASP A 201 -15.17 27.07 -0.16
CA ASP A 201 -16.09 28.06 -0.70
C ASP A 201 -15.60 28.61 -2.04
N THR A 202 -16.32 28.28 -3.12
CA THR A 202 -16.02 28.73 -4.49
C THR A 202 -16.17 30.24 -4.62
N GLU A 203 -17.06 30.88 -3.84
CA GLU A 203 -17.25 32.33 -3.90
C GLU A 203 -16.03 33.09 -3.37
N TRP A 204 -15.38 32.57 -2.32
CA TRP A 204 -14.14 33.16 -1.81
C TRP A 204 -13.00 33.06 -2.84
N LEU A 205 -12.85 31.89 -3.47
CA LEU A 205 -11.85 31.68 -4.53
C LEU A 205 -12.04 32.65 -5.69
N GLU A 206 -13.28 32.85 -6.14
CA GLU A 206 -13.61 33.79 -7.21
C GLU A 206 -13.24 35.24 -6.83
N ARG A 207 -13.61 35.68 -5.62
CA ARG A 207 -13.28 37.03 -5.12
C ARG A 207 -11.78 37.27 -5.01
N GLU A 208 -11.02 36.28 -4.55
CA GLU A 208 -9.57 36.40 -4.39
C GLU A 208 -8.87 36.44 -5.76
N VAL A 209 -9.25 35.56 -6.69
CA VAL A 209 -8.73 35.56 -8.07
C VAL A 209 -9.02 36.90 -8.76
N GLU A 210 -10.20 37.46 -8.56
CA GLU A 210 -10.59 38.74 -9.14
C GLU A 210 -9.86 39.93 -8.50
N SER A 211 -9.58 39.86 -7.19
CA SER A 211 -8.72 40.82 -6.47
C SER A 211 -7.28 40.83 -7.00
N TYR A 212 -6.68 39.65 -7.23
CA TYR A 212 -5.34 39.54 -7.84
C TYR A 212 -5.31 40.08 -9.27
N ARG A 213 -6.35 39.80 -10.07
CA ARG A 213 -6.45 40.31 -11.44
C ARG A 213 -6.56 41.83 -11.51
N LYS A 214 -7.21 42.48 -10.53
CA LYS A 214 -7.32 43.95 -10.45
C LYS A 214 -6.06 44.67 -9.96
N ARG A 215 -5.12 43.96 -9.33
CA ARG A 215 -3.83 44.52 -8.86
C ARG A 215 -2.70 44.44 -9.89
N ARG A 216 -2.94 43.81 -11.03
CA ARG A 216 -2.01 43.68 -12.15
C ARG A 216 -2.43 44.61 -13.29
#